data_AF-A0A1M4ZBP7-F1
#
_entry.id   AF-A0A1M4ZBP7-F1
#
_cell.length_a   1.000
_cell.length_b   1.000
_cell.length_c   1.000
_cell.angle_alpha   90.00
_cell.angle_beta   90.00
_cell.angle_gamma   90.00
#
_symmetry.space_group_name_H-M   'P 1'
#
loop_
_entity.id
_entity.type
_entity.pdbx_description
1 polymer ?
#
loop_
_entity_poly.entity_id
_entity_poly.type
_entity_poly.pdbx_seq_one_letter_code
_entity_poly.pdbx_strand_id
1 'polypeptide(L)'
;MEHALVKVTNGELYPYLKDITLCGRVEDGESWGTIGKFYIYGCKDEEQKQFYKGILAFDKGTGVIGLQTVEEVEKFWLDGCDGMFLTIEEGDYEIIEKL
;
A
#
# COMPACT_ATOMS: atom_id res chain seq x y z
N MET A 1 6.14 -16.53 -4.12
CA MET A 1 5.39 -15.62 -3.23
C MET A 1 6.20 -15.31 -1.98
N GLU A 2 6.83 -14.14 -1.98
CA GLU A 2 7.61 -13.60 -0.85
C GLU A 2 6.87 -12.41 -0.23
N HIS A 3 6.79 -12.36 1.10
CA HIS A 3 6.30 -11.20 1.82
C HIS A 3 7.45 -10.22 2.05
N ALA A 4 7.14 -8.92 2.12
CA ALA A 4 8.17 -7.91 2.32
C ALA A 4 7.62 -6.66 3.01
N LEU A 5 8.54 -5.94 3.64
CA LEU A 5 8.37 -4.55 4.02
C LEU A 5 8.98 -3.65 2.94
N VAL A 6 8.24 -2.64 2.50
CA VAL A 6 8.67 -1.74 1.41
C VAL A 6 8.43 -0.27 1.75
N LYS A 7 9.12 0.62 1.02
CA LYS A 7 8.83 2.06 0.94
C LYS A 7 8.46 2.43 -0.48
N VAL A 8 7.44 3.28 -0.61
CA VAL A 8 7.10 3.87 -1.91
C VAL A 8 8.15 4.91 -2.29
N THR A 9 8.74 4.79 -3.46
CA THR A 9 9.79 5.70 -3.96
C THR A 9 9.31 6.56 -5.11
N ASN A 10 8.24 6.16 -5.80
CA ASN A 10 7.66 6.90 -6.92
C ASN A 10 6.18 6.47 -7.17
N GLY A 11 5.58 6.96 -8.25
CA GLY A 11 4.24 6.56 -8.68
C GLY A 11 3.10 7.27 -7.97
N GLU A 12 1.88 6.81 -8.23
CA GLU A 12 0.65 7.48 -7.79
C GLU A 12 0.48 7.52 -6.28
N LEU A 13 1.00 6.51 -5.57
CA LEU A 13 0.90 6.40 -4.12
C LEU A 13 1.98 7.18 -3.38
N TYR A 14 3.05 7.62 -4.06
CA TYR A 14 4.19 8.29 -3.43
C TYR A 14 3.81 9.54 -2.62
N PRO A 15 2.99 10.49 -3.13
CA PRO A 15 2.64 11.69 -2.38
C PRO A 15 1.89 11.40 -1.06
N TYR A 16 1.30 10.21 -0.95
CA TYR A 16 0.40 9.84 0.14
C TYR A 16 1.04 8.86 1.13
N LEU A 17 1.93 7.99 0.66
CA LEU A 17 2.43 6.84 1.43
C LEU A 17 3.97 6.72 1.53
N LYS A 18 4.75 7.63 0.92
CA LYS A 18 6.23 7.56 0.93
C LYS A 18 6.87 7.45 2.32
N ASP A 19 6.25 8.04 3.34
CA ASP A 19 6.80 8.11 4.68
C ASP A 19 6.37 6.92 5.56
N ILE A 20 5.57 5.97 5.04
CA ILE A 20 5.04 4.80 5.76
C ILE A 20 5.75 3.53 5.31
N THR A 21 6.02 2.62 6.25
CA THR A 21 6.56 1.29 5.94
C THR A 21 5.40 0.36 5.64
N LEU A 22 5.30 -0.10 4.39
CA LEU A 22 4.18 -0.91 3.94
C LEU A 22 4.51 -2.39 4.06
N CYS A 23 3.54 -3.17 4.50
CA CYS A 23 3.60 -4.62 4.57
C CYS A 23 2.69 -5.22 3.50
N GLY A 24 3.16 -6.28 2.84
CA GLY A 24 2.46 -6.82 1.69
C GLY A 24 3.22 -7.98 1.04
N ARG A 25 2.85 -8.28 -0.21
CA ARG A 25 3.52 -9.29 -1.02
C ARG A 25 4.12 -8.69 -2.28
N VAL A 26 5.24 -9.27 -2.71
CA VAL A 26 5.81 -9.04 -4.04
C VAL A 26 5.26 -10.08 -4.99
N GLU A 27 4.75 -9.64 -6.14
CA GLU A 27 4.44 -10.50 -7.27
C GLU A 27 5.73 -11.01 -7.90
N ASP A 28 5.78 -12.30 -8.23
CA ASP A 28 6.88 -12.84 -9.01
C ASP A 28 6.82 -12.18 -10.40
N GLY A 29 7.88 -11.47 -10.81
CA GLY A 29 7.87 -10.76 -12.09
C GLY A 29 7.83 -11.69 -13.31
N GLU A 30 7.50 -11.15 -14.48
CA GLU A 30 7.33 -11.93 -15.72
C GLU A 30 8.64 -12.60 -16.21
N SER A 31 9.80 -12.13 -15.74
CA SER A 31 11.13 -12.67 -16.06
C SER A 31 11.82 -13.24 -14.82
N TRP A 32 12.62 -14.30 -15.02
CA TRP A 32 13.37 -14.94 -13.94
C TRP A 32 14.26 -13.93 -13.20
N GLY A 33 13.88 -13.60 -11.97
CA GLY A 33 14.64 -12.71 -11.08
C GLY A 33 14.21 -11.24 -11.09
N THR A 34 13.14 -10.86 -11.79
CA THR A 34 12.57 -9.50 -11.72
C THR A 34 11.51 -9.40 -10.63
N ILE A 35 11.49 -8.27 -9.92
CA ILE A 35 10.54 -7.96 -8.86
C ILE A 35 9.28 -7.37 -9.51
N GLY A 36 8.12 -8.00 -9.36
CA GLY A 36 6.87 -7.52 -9.95
C GLY A 36 6.16 -6.46 -9.10
N LYS A 37 4.84 -6.34 -9.26
CA LYS A 37 4.02 -5.41 -8.46
C LYS A 37 4.06 -5.77 -6.98
N PHE A 38 3.89 -4.77 -6.13
CA PHE A 38 3.70 -4.98 -4.69
C PHE A 38 2.23 -4.81 -4.32
N TYR A 39 1.64 -5.82 -3.67
CA TYR A 39 0.28 -5.74 -3.14
C TYR A 39 0.34 -5.34 -1.68
N ILE A 40 -0.25 -4.19 -1.34
CA ILE A 40 -0.26 -3.65 0.03
C ILE A 40 -1.33 -4.38 0.85
N TYR A 41 -0.92 -4.92 2.00
CA TYR A 41 -1.83 -5.50 3.00
C TYR A 41 -2.01 -4.56 4.21
N GLY A 42 -1.03 -3.70 4.47
CA GLY A 42 -1.11 -2.72 5.53
C GLY A 42 0.23 -2.04 5.78
N CYS A 43 0.48 -1.71 7.04
CA CYS A 43 1.71 -1.08 7.52
C CYS A 43 2.01 -1.55 8.95
N LYS A 44 3.07 -1.01 9.56
CA LYS A 44 3.35 -1.24 10.99
C LYS A 44 2.28 -0.61 11.88
N ASP A 45 2.03 -1.21 13.04
CA ASP A 45 0.99 -0.78 13.98
C ASP A 45 1.14 0.69 14.39
N GLU A 46 2.37 1.14 14.64
CA GLU A 46 2.66 2.53 15.00
C GLU A 46 2.41 3.54 13.86
N GLU A 47 2.33 3.09 12.62
CA GLU A 47 2.12 3.92 11.41
C GLU A 47 0.66 3.91 10.93
N GLN A 48 -0.21 3.05 11.47
CA GLN A 48 -1.60 2.85 11.01
C GLN A 48 -2.40 4.14 10.84
N LYS A 49 -2.30 5.07 11.81
CA LYS A 49 -3.02 6.34 11.74
C LYS A 49 -2.57 7.21 10.56
N GLN A 50 -1.29 7.18 10.21
CA GLN A 50 -0.79 7.91 9.04
C GLN A 50 -1.17 7.19 7.76
N PHE A 51 -1.12 5.86 7.77
CA PHE A 51 -1.53 5.02 6.65
C PHE A 51 -2.98 5.24 6.23
N TYR A 52 -3.92 5.22 7.16
CA TYR A 52 -5.33 5.48 6.86
C TYR A 52 -5.57 6.92 6.37
N LYS A 53 -4.81 7.90 6.88
CA LYS A 53 -4.84 9.26 6.33
C LYS A 53 -4.32 9.33 4.89
N GLY A 54 -3.24 8.60 4.59
CA GLY A 54 -2.68 8.50 3.24
C GLY A 54 -3.69 7.88 2.27
N ILE A 55 -4.33 6.78 2.64
CA ILE A 55 -5.39 6.15 1.83
C ILE A 55 -6.56 7.11 1.62
N LEU A 56 -7.03 7.79 2.68
CA LEU A 56 -8.11 8.77 2.55
C LEU A 56 -7.72 9.89 1.59
N ALA A 57 -6.50 10.42 1.69
CA ALA A 57 -6.02 11.47 0.80
C ALA A 57 -5.93 10.99 -0.67
N PHE A 58 -5.50 9.75 -0.88
CA PHE A 58 -5.50 9.12 -2.20
C PHE A 58 -6.93 8.94 -2.76
N ASP A 59 -7.87 8.44 -1.96
CA ASP A 59 -9.27 8.32 -2.36
C ASP A 59 -9.91 9.69 -2.63
N LYS A 60 -9.58 10.73 -1.85
CA LYS A 60 -10.01 12.10 -2.15
C LYS A 60 -9.42 12.65 -3.45
N GLY A 61 -8.19 12.25 -3.78
CA GLY A 61 -7.52 12.65 -5.02
C GLY A 61 -8.05 11.95 -6.26
N THR A 62 -8.52 10.70 -6.13
CA THR A 62 -8.95 9.86 -7.27
C THR A 62 -10.46 9.72 -7.38
N GLY A 63 -11.20 9.83 -6.28
CA GLY A 63 -12.66 9.75 -6.20
C GLY A 63 -13.23 8.34 -6.43
N VAL A 64 -12.42 7.29 -6.28
CA VAL A 64 -12.79 5.92 -6.68
C VAL A 64 -13.82 5.28 -5.74
N ILE A 65 -13.67 5.46 -4.42
CA ILE A 65 -14.50 4.80 -3.40
C ILE A 65 -15.42 5.81 -2.74
N GLY A 66 -14.94 7.04 -2.52
CA GLY A 66 -15.74 8.10 -1.94
C GLY A 66 -15.82 8.04 -0.42
N LEU A 67 -14.75 7.58 0.23
CA LEU A 67 -14.56 7.62 1.68
C LEU A 67 -14.44 9.08 2.16
N GLN A 68 -14.96 9.36 3.35
CA GLN A 68 -15.04 10.71 3.91
C GLN A 68 -14.16 10.89 5.14
N THR A 69 -13.97 9.84 5.93
CA THR A 69 -13.27 9.93 7.21
C THR A 69 -12.21 8.84 7.37
N VAL A 70 -11.27 9.05 8.30
CA VAL A 70 -10.21 8.06 8.59
C VAL A 70 -10.83 6.81 9.22
N GLU A 71 -11.86 6.99 10.04
CA GLU A 71 -12.61 5.90 10.67
C GLU A 71 -13.33 5.03 9.62
N GLU A 72 -13.86 5.65 8.56
CA GLU A 72 -14.41 4.92 7.41
C GLU A 72 -13.33 4.16 6.65
N VAL A 73 -12.13 4.73 6.48
CA VAL A 73 -10.99 4.04 5.86
C VAL A 73 -10.56 2.85 6.70
N GLU A 74 -10.39 3.03 8.01
CA GLU A 74 -10.03 1.96 8.95
C GLU A 74 -11.05 0.83 8.88
N LYS A 75 -12.34 1.16 8.99
CA LYS A 75 -13.42 0.18 8.88
C LYS A 75 -13.43 -0.51 7.52
N PHE A 76 -13.24 0.23 6.43
CA PHE A 76 -13.19 -0.33 5.09
C PHE A 76 -11.99 -1.25 4.90
N TRP A 77 -10.84 -0.89 5.48
CA TRP A 77 -9.60 -1.66 5.41
C TRP A 77 -9.68 -2.95 6.23
N LEU A 78 -10.31 -2.91 7.42
CA LEU A 78 -10.42 -4.05 8.33
C LEU A 78 -11.62 -4.96 8.02
N ASP A 79 -12.79 -4.38 7.72
CA ASP A 79 -14.06 -5.12 7.59
C ASP A 79 -14.50 -5.33 6.14
N GLY A 80 -14.12 -4.41 5.25
CA GLY A 80 -14.88 -4.16 4.03
C GLY A 80 -14.46 -4.94 2.79
N CYS A 81 -13.26 -5.51 2.75
CA CYS A 81 -12.64 -5.70 1.44
C CYS A 81 -11.78 -6.94 1.22
N ASP A 82 -11.65 -7.90 2.15
CA ASP A 82 -10.62 -8.96 2.01
C ASP A 82 -9.28 -8.36 1.51
N GLY A 83 -8.97 -7.12 1.96
CA GLY A 83 -7.96 -6.24 1.38
C GLY A 83 -8.44 -5.48 0.13
N MET A 84 -8.66 -4.16 0.25
CA MET A 84 -8.52 -3.31 -0.92
C MET A 84 -7.05 -3.39 -1.32
N PHE A 85 -6.77 -4.15 -2.37
CA PHE A 85 -5.41 -4.30 -2.86
C PHE A 85 -5.01 -3.04 -3.62
N LEU A 86 -4.48 -2.07 -2.88
CA LEU A 86 -3.63 -1.07 -3.51
C LEU A 86 -2.35 -1.76 -3.96
N THR A 87 -2.00 -1.56 -5.22
CA THR A 87 -0.76 -2.07 -5.79
C THR A 87 0.21 -0.94 -6.03
N ILE A 88 1.50 -1.21 -5.83
CA ILE A 88 2.59 -0.36 -6.29
C ILE A 88 3.22 -1.06 -7.49
N GLU A 89 3.40 -0.34 -8.60
CA GLU A 89 4.00 -0.89 -9.81
C GLU A 89 5.48 -1.24 -9.59
N GLU A 90 6.01 -2.11 -10.45
CA GLU A 90 7.44 -2.42 -10.49
C GLU A 90 8.26 -1.12 -10.65
N GLY A 91 9.29 -0.95 -9.82
CA GLY A 91 10.19 0.21 -9.85
C GLY A 91 9.72 1.41 -9.01
N ASP A 92 8.47 1.41 -8.53
CA ASP A 92 7.92 2.50 -7.71
C ASP A 92 8.03 2.25 -6.19
N TYR A 93 8.72 1.17 -5.80
CA TYR A 93 9.01 0.84 -4.40
C TYR A 93 10.40 0.22 -4.22
N GLU A 94 10.89 0.26 -2.98
CA GLU A 94 12.10 -0.41 -2.55
C GLU A 94 11.81 -1.39 -1.41
N ILE A 95 12.37 -2.61 -1.49
CA ILE A 95 12.29 -3.61 -0.42
C ILE A 95 13.27 -3.23 0.69
N ILE A 96 12.74 -3.06 1.90
CA ILE A 96 13.54 -2.83 3.11
C ILE A 96 13.91 -4.16 3.76
N GLU A 97 12.95 -5.09 3.83
CA GLU A 97 13.09 -6.37 4.53
C GLU A 97 12.23 -7.44 3.86
N LYS A 98 12.75 -8.65 3.71
CA LYS A 98 11.98 -9.83 3.30
C LYS A 98 11.48 -10.57 4.55
N LEU A 99 10.23 -11.03 4.52
CA LEU A 99 9.55 -11.70 5.64
C LEU A 99 9.30 -13.19 5.38
#